data_AF-A0A1H7ULT2-F1
#
_entry.id   AF-A0A1H7ULT2-F1
#
_cell.length_a   1.000
_cell.length_b   1.000
_cell.length_c   1.000
_cell.angle_alpha   90.00
_cell.angle_beta   90.00
_cell.angle_gamma   90.00
#
_symmetry.space_group_name_H-M   'P 1'
#
loop_
_entity.id
_entity.type
_entity.pdbx_description
1 polymer ?
#
loop_
_entity_poly.entity_id
_entity_poly.type
_entity_poly.pdbx_seq_one_letter_code
_entity_poly.pdbx_strand_id
1 'polypeptide(L)'
;MSSHSFHHHGAGMFEGATLWHPWEWILSFFLAGLILLYWTAAAVSNRRHRIWPAHRYVCWIAGLNCIGLSLAGPLARLAPANFPMHMLGHLLLGMLGPLLIAFSAPMTLLLRSINVLFARKISRLLKSKLVHCISHPLVAALLNIGGLWILYTTGLFTAMHSSLILHIAVHFHVFAAGYLFTVSLICVDVVPYRRSFRLRAFILIIAMAGHGILSKYLYAHPPDGVPSEQAKLGGMLMYYGGDAVDLVLVLWLCMQWYRSSRPRSASFHPISD
;
A
#
# COMPACT_ATOMS: atom_id res chain seq x y z
N MET A 1 -21.37 -51.25 -32.53
CA MET A 1 -20.30 -51.06 -31.54
C MET A 1 -19.40 -49.95 -32.04
N SER A 2 -19.57 -48.73 -31.52
CA SER A 2 -18.71 -47.58 -31.81
C SER A 2 -18.68 -46.68 -30.57
N SER A 3 -17.85 -47.07 -29.61
CA SER A 3 -17.53 -46.28 -28.43
C SER A 3 -16.53 -45.18 -28.82
N HIS A 4 -16.99 -43.93 -28.90
CA HIS A 4 -16.13 -42.76 -29.02
C HIS A 4 -15.39 -42.54 -27.69
N SER A 5 -14.08 -42.76 -27.72
CA SER A 5 -13.14 -42.44 -26.66
C SER A 5 -12.96 -40.91 -26.53
N PHE A 6 -13.69 -40.30 -25.59
CA PHE A 6 -13.27 -39.05 -24.96
C PHE A 6 -12.15 -39.38 -24.00
N HIS A 7 -10.88 -39.02 -24.26
CA HIS A 7 -9.87 -38.95 -23.20
C HIS A 7 -8.60 -38.22 -23.65
N HIS A 8 -8.19 -37.24 -22.84
CA HIS A 8 -6.85 -36.65 -22.68
C HIS A 8 -6.34 -35.56 -23.63
N HIS A 9 -6.86 -34.33 -23.51
CA HIS A 9 -6.14 -33.09 -23.88
C HIS A 9 -6.21 -31.97 -22.81
N GLY A 10 -6.51 -32.33 -21.54
CA GLY A 10 -6.67 -31.35 -20.45
C GLY A 10 -5.65 -31.42 -19.31
N ALA A 11 -4.77 -32.43 -19.26
CA ALA A 11 -3.94 -32.68 -18.08
C ALA A 11 -2.57 -31.95 -18.10
N GLY A 12 -2.09 -31.50 -19.27
CA GLY A 12 -0.73 -30.95 -19.39
C GLY A 12 -0.56 -29.45 -19.08
N MET A 13 -1.65 -28.66 -18.99
CA MET A 13 -1.53 -27.21 -18.72
C MET A 13 -1.46 -26.85 -17.23
N PHE A 14 -1.77 -27.78 -16.33
CA PHE A 14 -1.75 -27.53 -14.88
C PHE A 14 -0.48 -28.03 -14.17
N GLU A 15 0.33 -28.88 -14.80
CA GLU A 15 1.55 -29.44 -14.17
C GLU A 15 2.75 -28.47 -14.16
N GLY A 16 2.78 -27.46 -15.03
CA GLY A 16 3.81 -26.41 -15.01
C GLY A 16 3.54 -25.25 -14.04
N ALA A 17 2.35 -25.18 -13.44
CA ALA A 17 1.87 -24.02 -12.67
C ALA A 17 2.25 -24.04 -11.18
N THR A 18 2.91 -25.09 -10.70
CA THR A 18 3.12 -25.36 -9.27
C THR A 18 4.58 -25.31 -8.82
N LEU A 19 5.53 -25.12 -9.73
CA LEU A 19 6.93 -24.89 -9.35
C LEU A 19 7.13 -23.41 -9.03
N TRP A 20 6.90 -23.08 -7.77
CA TRP A 20 7.30 -21.80 -7.19
C TRP A 20 8.76 -21.55 -7.52
N HIS A 21 9.05 -20.45 -8.21
CA HIS A 21 10.43 -20.09 -8.47
C HIS A 21 11.18 -19.88 -7.14
N PRO A 22 12.50 -20.15 -7.08
CA PRO A 22 13.29 -20.01 -5.85
C PRO A 22 13.15 -18.64 -5.15
N TRP A 23 12.94 -17.56 -5.93
CA TRP A 23 12.75 -16.21 -5.40
C TRP A 23 11.38 -16.00 -4.72
N GLU A 24 10.33 -16.73 -5.13
CA GLU A 24 9.00 -16.67 -4.50
C GLU A 24 9.04 -17.30 -3.09
N TRP A 25 9.85 -18.36 -2.93
CA TRP A 25 10.14 -18.93 -1.61
C TRP A 25 10.89 -17.94 -0.73
N ILE A 26 11.95 -17.31 -1.24
CA ILE A 26 12.71 -16.29 -0.51
C ILE A 26 11.79 -15.16 -0.04
N LEU A 27 10.92 -14.67 -0.92
CA LEU A 27 9.94 -13.63 -0.57
C LEU A 27 8.96 -14.12 0.50
N SER A 28 8.44 -15.34 0.38
CA SER A 28 7.51 -15.91 1.35
C SER A 28 8.14 -16.10 2.72
N PHE A 29 9.38 -16.59 2.79
CA PHE A 29 10.15 -16.67 4.03
C PHE A 29 10.42 -15.29 4.63
N PHE A 30 10.75 -14.29 3.80
CA PHE A 30 10.95 -12.92 4.25
C PHE A 30 9.67 -12.31 4.85
N LEU A 31 8.53 -12.49 4.17
CA LEU A 31 7.22 -12.04 4.65
C LEU A 31 6.81 -12.76 5.94
N ALA A 32 7.02 -14.08 6.03
CA ALA A 32 6.79 -14.85 7.25
C ALA A 32 7.67 -14.36 8.40
N GLY A 33 8.95 -14.07 8.13
CA GLY A 33 9.87 -13.45 9.09
C GLY A 33 9.37 -12.10 9.60
N LEU A 34 8.83 -11.24 8.72
CA LEU A 34 8.23 -9.96 9.11
C LEU A 34 6.97 -10.13 9.97
N ILE A 35 6.13 -11.15 9.69
CA ILE A 35 4.96 -11.49 10.52
C ILE A 35 5.41 -11.90 11.92
N LEU A 36 6.39 -12.82 12.01
CA LEU A 36 6.93 -13.31 13.29
C LEU A 36 7.61 -12.18 14.07
N LEU A 37 8.36 -11.31 13.40
CA LEU A 37 8.98 -10.15 14.02
C LEU A 37 7.93 -9.19 14.61
N TYR A 38 6.86 -8.91 13.88
CA TYR A 38 5.77 -8.07 14.38
C TYR A 38 5.05 -8.72 15.57
N TRP A 39 4.77 -10.02 15.49
CA TRP A 39 4.17 -10.79 16.59
C TRP A 39 5.03 -10.77 17.86
N THR A 40 6.32 -11.06 17.73
CA THR A 40 7.26 -11.07 18.86
C THR A 40 7.44 -9.67 19.45
N ALA A 41 7.58 -8.64 18.61
CA ALA A 41 7.64 -7.25 19.06
C ALA A 41 6.36 -6.85 19.83
N ALA A 42 5.18 -7.24 19.32
CA ALA A 42 3.91 -6.96 19.98
C ALA A 42 3.74 -7.74 21.29
N ALA A 43 4.18 -8.99 21.36
CA ALA A 43 4.19 -9.79 22.59
C ALA A 43 5.12 -9.20 23.66
N VAL A 44 6.34 -8.79 23.29
CA VAL A 44 7.31 -8.14 24.20
C VAL A 44 6.77 -6.79 24.68
N SER A 45 6.21 -6.02 23.76
CA SER A 45 5.57 -4.73 24.02
C SER A 45 4.38 -4.87 25.00
N ASN A 46 3.53 -5.88 24.83
CA ASN A 46 2.39 -6.17 25.72
C ASN A 46 2.78 -6.49 27.16
N ARG A 47 4.01 -6.99 27.39
CA ARG A 47 4.50 -7.22 28.77
C ARG A 47 4.82 -5.93 29.51
N ARG A 48 5.15 -4.84 28.80
CA ARG A 48 5.62 -3.58 29.41
C ARG A 48 4.63 -2.43 29.33
N HIS A 49 3.65 -2.47 28.44
CA HIS A 49 2.60 -1.44 28.39
C HIS A 49 1.25 -2.03 27.94
N ARG A 50 0.25 -1.18 27.69
CA ARG A 50 -1.10 -1.61 27.30
C ARG A 50 -1.14 -2.60 26.12
N ILE A 51 -2.09 -3.52 26.20
CA ILE A 51 -2.35 -4.57 25.21
C ILE A 51 -2.51 -3.95 23.82
N TRP A 52 -1.75 -4.46 22.86
CA TRP A 52 -1.79 -4.07 21.45
C TRP A 52 -3.10 -4.56 20.82
N PRO A 53 -3.84 -3.69 20.13
CA PRO A 53 -5.18 -4.03 19.68
C PRO A 53 -5.16 -5.04 18.52
N ALA A 54 -6.08 -6.00 18.55
CA ALA A 54 -6.15 -7.13 17.61
C ALA A 54 -6.26 -6.69 16.13
N HIS A 55 -6.98 -5.60 15.84
CA HIS A 55 -7.13 -5.09 14.47
C HIS A 55 -5.78 -4.76 13.81
N ARG A 56 -4.74 -4.37 14.57
CA ARG A 56 -3.42 -4.04 14.01
C ARG A 56 -2.67 -5.28 13.51
N TYR A 57 -2.87 -6.44 14.14
CA TYR A 57 -2.31 -7.70 13.65
C TYR A 57 -2.96 -8.12 12.34
N VAL A 58 -4.30 -8.00 12.25
CA VAL A 58 -5.05 -8.31 11.02
C VAL A 58 -4.61 -7.38 9.89
N CYS A 59 -4.49 -6.08 10.13
CA CYS A 59 -3.99 -5.13 9.15
C CYS A 59 -2.55 -5.44 8.70
N TRP A 60 -1.66 -5.82 9.61
CA TRP A 60 -0.29 -6.19 9.26
C TRP A 60 -0.23 -7.42 8.34
N ILE A 61 -0.93 -8.49 8.73
CA ILE A 61 -0.96 -9.74 7.95
C ILE A 61 -1.63 -9.50 6.60
N ALA A 62 -2.77 -8.80 6.56
CA ALA A 62 -3.47 -8.49 5.33
C ALA A 62 -2.61 -7.61 4.39
N GLY A 63 -1.91 -6.61 4.92
CA GLY A 63 -1.01 -5.76 4.15
C GLY A 63 0.17 -6.53 3.54
N LEU A 64 0.81 -7.39 4.32
CA LEU A 64 1.89 -8.25 3.82
C LEU A 64 1.40 -9.27 2.79
N ASN A 65 0.19 -9.79 2.94
CA ASN A 65 -0.42 -10.65 1.92
C ASN A 65 -0.70 -9.88 0.63
N CYS A 66 -1.17 -8.63 0.69
CA CYS A 66 -1.38 -7.81 -0.51
C CYS A 66 -0.06 -7.57 -1.26
N ILE A 67 1.02 -7.26 -0.54
CA ILE A 67 2.36 -7.07 -1.13
C ILE A 67 2.88 -8.38 -1.70
N GLY A 68 2.77 -9.46 -0.92
CA GLY A 68 3.20 -10.79 -1.32
C GLY A 68 2.53 -11.21 -2.61
N LEU A 69 1.20 -11.11 -2.68
CA LEU A 69 0.41 -11.48 -3.86
C LEU A 69 0.71 -10.62 -5.10
N SER A 70 1.13 -9.36 -4.89
CA SER A 70 1.52 -8.45 -5.98
C SER A 70 2.91 -8.77 -6.53
N LEU A 71 3.85 -9.19 -5.68
CA LEU A 71 5.22 -9.47 -6.06
C LEU A 71 5.44 -10.93 -6.48
N ALA A 72 4.79 -11.88 -5.80
CA ALA A 72 4.93 -13.31 -6.03
C ALA A 72 3.55 -14.00 -6.04
N GLY A 73 3.36 -14.91 -6.99
CA GLY A 73 2.15 -15.72 -7.09
C GLY A 73 1.46 -15.65 -8.45
N PRO A 74 0.23 -16.18 -8.55
CA PRO A 74 -0.47 -16.32 -9.83
C PRO A 74 -0.75 -14.96 -10.49
N LEU A 75 -0.94 -13.90 -9.71
CA LEU A 75 -1.13 -12.53 -10.21
C LEU A 75 0.13 -11.97 -10.88
N ALA A 76 1.29 -12.11 -10.25
CA ALA A 76 2.56 -11.68 -10.83
C ALA A 76 2.93 -12.48 -12.09
N ARG A 77 2.59 -13.78 -12.13
CA ARG A 77 2.78 -14.64 -13.32
C ARG A 77 1.89 -14.27 -14.50
N LEU A 78 0.68 -13.75 -14.22
CA LEU A 78 -0.28 -13.34 -15.25
C LEU A 78 -0.12 -11.87 -15.67
N ALA A 79 0.61 -11.06 -14.89
CA ALA A 79 0.80 -9.63 -15.13
C ALA A 79 1.44 -9.29 -16.50
N PRO A 80 2.44 -10.04 -17.03
CA PRO A 80 3.01 -9.76 -18.35
C PRO A 80 2.05 -10.03 -19.51
N ALA A 81 1.07 -10.92 -19.32
CA ALA A 81 0.12 -11.32 -20.36
C ALA A 81 -1.23 -10.59 -20.27
N ASN A 82 -1.57 -10.04 -19.11
CA ASN A 82 -2.85 -9.40 -18.84
C ASN A 82 -2.66 -8.07 -18.11
N PHE A 83 -2.89 -6.97 -18.84
CA PHE A 83 -2.81 -5.62 -18.29
C PHE A 83 -3.72 -5.39 -17.05
N PRO A 84 -4.95 -5.94 -16.97
CA PRO A 84 -5.78 -5.80 -15.77
C PRO A 84 -5.17 -6.45 -14.51
N MET A 85 -4.46 -7.57 -14.67
CA MET A 85 -3.79 -8.26 -13.55
C MET A 85 -2.58 -7.45 -13.07
N HIS A 86 -1.86 -6.81 -14.00
CA HIS A 86 -0.81 -5.86 -13.68
C HIS A 86 -1.35 -4.64 -12.91
N MET A 87 -2.47 -4.05 -13.34
CA MET A 87 -3.14 -2.97 -12.61
C MET A 87 -3.55 -3.40 -11.21
N LEU A 88 -4.08 -4.61 -11.05
CA LEU A 88 -4.48 -5.13 -9.75
C LEU A 88 -3.28 -5.30 -8.81
N GLY A 89 -2.15 -5.82 -9.30
CA GLY A 89 -0.90 -5.89 -8.54
C GLY A 89 -0.39 -4.51 -8.13
N HIS A 90 -0.41 -3.53 -9.04
CA HIS A 90 -0.03 -2.16 -8.70
C HIS A 90 -0.96 -1.50 -7.68
N LEU A 91 -2.25 -1.78 -7.74
CA LEU A 91 -3.23 -1.27 -6.78
C LEU A 91 -3.02 -1.87 -5.38
N LEU A 92 -2.82 -3.18 -5.32
CA LEU A 92 -2.51 -3.89 -4.08
C LEU A 92 -1.18 -3.42 -3.47
N LEU A 93 -0.15 -3.23 -4.30
CA LEU A 93 1.18 -2.81 -3.85
C LEU A 93 1.27 -1.32 -3.53
N GLY A 94 0.62 -0.46 -4.32
CA GLY A 94 0.75 0.99 -4.26
C GLY A 94 -0.27 1.68 -3.37
N MET A 95 -1.41 1.05 -3.10
CA MET A 95 -2.48 1.66 -2.32
C MET A 95 -2.91 0.79 -1.14
N LEU A 96 -3.45 -0.41 -1.39
CA LEU A 96 -4.07 -1.21 -0.33
C LEU A 96 -3.05 -1.76 0.69
N GLY A 97 -1.94 -2.32 0.23
CA GLY A 97 -0.86 -2.83 1.08
C GLY A 97 -0.28 -1.74 2.00
N PRO A 98 0.15 -0.59 1.44
CA PRO A 98 0.63 0.54 2.24
C PRO A 98 -0.41 1.08 3.23
N LEU A 99 -1.69 1.14 2.82
CA LEU A 99 -2.81 1.52 3.69
C LEU A 99 -2.87 0.63 4.94
N LEU A 100 -2.94 -0.68 4.73
CA LEU A 100 -3.05 -1.67 5.79
C LEU A 100 -1.80 -1.68 6.70
N ILE A 101 -0.61 -1.55 6.11
CA ILE A 101 0.63 -1.44 6.89
C ILE A 101 0.61 -0.17 7.74
N ALA A 102 0.23 0.98 7.20
CA ALA A 102 0.16 2.22 7.99
C ALA A 102 -0.83 2.10 9.16
N PHE A 103 -1.97 1.43 8.97
CA PHE A 103 -2.95 1.17 10.04
C PHE A 103 -2.42 0.27 11.16
N SER A 104 -1.49 -0.64 10.84
CA SER A 104 -0.86 -1.51 11.84
C SER A 104 0.12 -0.77 12.78
N ALA A 105 0.45 0.50 12.49
CA ALA A 105 1.38 1.34 13.26
C ALA A 105 2.73 0.67 13.59
N PRO A 106 3.47 0.17 12.57
CA PRO A 106 4.66 -0.62 12.79
C PRO A 106 5.81 0.16 13.44
N MET A 107 5.95 1.46 13.14
CA MET A 107 7.02 2.27 13.76
C MET A 107 6.76 2.51 15.24
N THR A 108 5.49 2.68 15.63
CA THR A 108 5.09 2.77 17.04
C THR A 108 5.44 1.49 17.79
N LEU A 109 5.20 0.33 17.18
CA LEU A 109 5.55 -0.95 17.78
C LEU A 109 7.07 -1.14 17.88
N LEU A 110 7.80 -0.78 16.82
CA LEU A 110 9.26 -0.82 16.78
C LEU A 110 9.86 0.04 17.89
N LEU A 111 9.45 1.30 18.00
CA LEU A 111 9.93 2.23 19.03
C LEU A 111 9.61 1.78 20.45
N ARG A 112 8.51 1.05 20.64
CA ARG A 112 8.12 0.48 21.94
C ARG A 112 8.90 -0.78 22.31
N SER A 113 9.44 -1.49 21.32
CA SER A 113 10.11 -2.78 21.51
C SER A 113 11.64 -2.65 21.60
N ILE A 114 12.23 -1.59 21.03
CA ILE A 114 13.68 -1.38 21.05
C ILE A 114 14.16 -0.57 22.27
N ASN A 115 15.46 -0.66 22.56
CA ASN A 115 16.08 0.11 23.63
C ASN A 115 16.01 1.63 23.35
N VAL A 116 15.79 2.42 24.40
CA VAL A 116 15.60 3.88 24.38
C VAL A 116 16.69 4.62 23.59
N LEU A 117 17.95 4.16 23.66
CA LEU A 117 19.06 4.75 22.91
C LEU A 117 18.89 4.62 21.38
N PHE A 118 18.47 3.43 20.92
CA PHE A 118 18.18 3.20 19.50
C PHE A 118 16.88 3.88 19.08
N ALA A 119 15.85 3.87 19.94
CA ALA A 119 14.62 4.61 19.70
C ALA A 119 14.88 6.11 19.50
N ARG A 120 15.80 6.71 20.27
CA ARG A 120 16.17 8.12 20.13
C ARG A 120 16.96 8.39 18.84
N LYS A 121 17.83 7.46 18.39
CA LYS A 121 18.53 7.56 17.09
C LYS A 121 17.54 7.50 15.92
N ILE A 122 16.65 6.51 15.90
CA ILE A 122 15.61 6.34 14.87
C ILE A 122 14.70 7.57 14.86
N SER A 123 14.23 8.02 16.03
CA SER A 123 13.40 9.22 16.13
C SER A 123 14.10 10.48 15.61
N ARG A 124 15.43 10.58 15.80
CA ARG A 124 16.23 11.69 15.25
C ARG A 124 16.34 11.60 13.74
N LEU A 125 16.53 10.40 13.19
CA LEU A 125 16.54 10.16 11.74
C LEU A 125 15.19 10.51 11.11
N LEU A 126 14.09 10.09 11.74
CA LEU A 126 12.71 10.42 11.32
C LEU A 126 12.43 11.94 11.39
N LYS A 127 13.14 12.67 12.26
CA LYS A 127 13.06 14.14 12.36
C LYS A 127 14.00 14.88 11.39
N SER A 128 14.75 14.17 10.55
CA SER A 128 15.62 14.79 9.55
C SER A 128 14.84 15.64 8.55
N LYS A 129 15.46 16.71 8.03
CA LYS A 129 14.88 17.60 7.01
C LYS A 129 14.45 16.85 5.74
N LEU A 130 15.19 15.80 5.36
CA LEU A 130 14.83 14.97 4.20
C LEU A 130 13.52 14.22 4.43
N VAL A 131 13.41 13.55 5.58
CA VAL A 131 12.16 12.85 5.96
C VAL A 131 11.02 13.85 6.11
N HIS A 132 11.30 15.06 6.61
CA HIS A 132 10.30 16.13 6.69
C HIS A 132 9.78 16.57 5.31
N CYS A 133 10.68 16.74 4.33
CA CYS A 133 10.33 17.12 2.97
C CYS A 133 9.51 16.02 2.29
N ILE A 134 9.99 14.78 2.35
CA ILE A 134 9.37 13.64 1.66
C ILE A 134 8.03 13.23 2.33
N SER A 135 7.93 13.40 3.65
CA SER A 135 6.67 13.15 4.39
C SER A 135 5.67 14.29 4.26
N HIS A 136 6.00 15.37 3.54
CA HIS A 136 5.05 16.43 3.27
C HIS A 136 3.93 15.88 2.37
N PRO A 137 2.64 16.00 2.74
CA PRO A 137 1.56 15.34 1.98
C PRO A 137 1.52 15.76 0.50
N LEU A 138 1.91 17.01 0.19
CA LEU A 138 2.05 17.49 -1.19
C LEU A 138 3.14 16.71 -1.96
N VAL A 139 4.32 16.53 -1.36
CA VAL A 139 5.45 15.82 -1.98
C VAL A 139 5.11 14.34 -2.14
N ALA A 140 4.47 13.75 -1.13
CA ALA A 140 4.02 12.38 -1.20
C ALA A 140 2.94 12.17 -2.29
N ALA A 141 1.99 13.09 -2.42
CA ALA A 141 0.99 13.07 -3.51
C ALA A 141 1.65 13.23 -4.89
N LEU A 142 2.61 14.15 -5.03
CA LEU A 142 3.36 14.34 -6.27
C LEU A 142 4.21 13.11 -6.64
N LEU A 143 4.86 12.46 -5.67
CA LEU A 143 5.62 11.22 -5.90
C LEU A 143 4.70 10.07 -6.31
N ASN A 144 3.49 10.02 -5.76
CA ASN A 144 2.51 8.97 -6.06
C ASN A 144 1.89 9.17 -7.45
N ILE A 145 1.24 10.32 -7.69
CA ILE A 145 0.53 10.61 -8.95
C ILE A 145 1.54 10.86 -10.07
N GLY A 146 2.57 11.66 -9.81
CA GLY A 146 3.61 11.96 -10.80
C GLY A 146 4.43 10.72 -11.17
N GLY A 147 4.67 9.82 -10.21
CA GLY A 147 5.32 8.54 -10.49
C GLY A 147 4.49 7.67 -11.44
N LEU A 148 3.18 7.55 -11.19
CA LEU A 148 2.24 6.84 -12.07
C LEU A 148 2.14 7.52 -13.44
N TRP A 149 2.07 8.86 -13.48
CA TRP A 149 1.99 9.60 -14.73
C TRP A 149 3.20 9.34 -15.60
N ILE A 150 4.42 9.48 -15.04
CA ILE A 150 5.66 9.18 -15.77
C ILE A 150 5.65 7.74 -16.24
N LEU A 151 5.26 6.77 -15.39
CA LEU A 151 5.24 5.36 -15.76
C LEU A 151 4.38 5.07 -17.00
N TYR A 152 3.19 5.70 -17.11
CA TYR A 152 2.26 5.44 -18.20
C TYR A 152 2.39 6.38 -19.40
N THR A 153 2.86 7.62 -19.21
CA THR A 153 3.04 8.56 -20.33
C THR A 153 4.40 8.45 -21.00
N THR A 154 5.35 7.77 -20.39
CA THR A 154 6.66 7.51 -21.00
C THR A 154 6.80 6.03 -21.36
N GLY A 155 7.72 5.69 -22.27
CA GLY A 155 8.04 4.31 -22.63
C GLY A 155 8.64 3.46 -21.50
N LEU A 156 8.59 3.95 -20.25
CA LEU A 156 9.08 3.27 -19.07
C LEU A 156 8.27 1.99 -18.77
N PHE A 157 6.98 1.97 -19.10
CA PHE A 157 6.17 0.76 -19.04
C PHE A 157 6.76 -0.38 -19.89
N THR A 158 7.12 -0.07 -21.14
CA THR A 158 7.74 -1.03 -22.07
C THR A 158 9.16 -1.38 -21.61
N ALA A 159 9.94 -0.40 -21.15
CA ALA A 159 11.30 -0.60 -20.66
C ALA A 159 11.36 -1.46 -19.38
N MET A 160 10.32 -1.39 -18.53
CA MET A 160 10.18 -2.19 -17.32
C MET A 160 10.05 -3.68 -17.64
N HIS A 161 9.40 -4.04 -18.74
CA HIS A 161 9.27 -5.43 -19.18
C HIS A 161 10.59 -5.99 -19.72
N SER A 162 11.45 -5.12 -20.27
CA SER A 162 12.75 -5.51 -20.82
C SER A 162 13.87 -5.63 -19.77
N SER A 163 13.71 -5.01 -18.59
CA SER A 163 14.77 -4.95 -17.58
C SER A 163 14.25 -5.24 -16.17
N LEU A 164 14.80 -6.28 -15.55
CA LEU A 164 14.51 -6.67 -14.17
C LEU A 164 14.82 -5.55 -13.16
N ILE A 165 15.87 -4.77 -13.41
CA ILE A 165 16.27 -3.67 -12.52
C ILE A 165 15.21 -2.57 -12.52
N LEU A 166 14.70 -2.21 -13.71
CA LEU A 166 13.62 -1.22 -13.84
C LEU A 166 12.33 -1.74 -13.22
N HIS A 167 12.01 -3.03 -13.41
CA HIS A 167 10.87 -3.67 -12.77
C HIS A 167 10.91 -3.53 -11.24
N ILE A 168 12.03 -3.88 -10.61
CA ILE A 168 12.19 -3.77 -9.15
C ILE A 168 12.12 -2.30 -8.72
N ALA A 169 12.78 -1.39 -9.45
CA ALA A 169 12.80 0.03 -9.11
C ALA A 169 11.40 0.66 -9.15
N VAL A 170 10.59 0.35 -10.17
CA VAL A 170 9.21 0.85 -10.29
C VAL A 170 8.33 0.30 -9.18
N HIS A 171 8.37 -1.00 -8.92
CA HIS A 171 7.56 -1.62 -7.85
C HIS A 171 7.93 -1.06 -6.47
N PHE A 172 9.23 -0.88 -6.22
CA PHE A 172 9.72 -0.23 -5.00
C PHE A 172 9.24 1.21 -4.89
N HIS A 173 9.34 2.00 -5.98
CA HIS A 173 8.86 3.39 -6.01
C HIS A 173 7.36 3.47 -5.75
N VAL A 174 6.54 2.64 -6.41
CA VAL A 174 5.09 2.60 -6.25
C VAL A 174 4.71 2.28 -4.80
N PHE A 175 5.36 1.28 -4.19
CA PHE A 175 5.16 0.96 -2.78
C PHE A 175 5.58 2.11 -1.86
N ALA A 176 6.77 2.67 -2.07
CA ALA A 176 7.32 3.73 -1.24
C ALA A 176 6.47 5.01 -1.30
N ALA A 177 6.06 5.42 -2.51
CA ALA A 177 5.19 6.58 -2.72
C ALA A 177 3.81 6.36 -2.10
N GLY A 178 3.23 5.17 -2.25
CA GLY A 178 1.99 4.75 -1.60
C GLY A 178 2.02 4.83 -0.08
N TYR A 179 3.10 4.30 0.50
CA TYR A 179 3.31 4.31 1.95
C TYR A 179 3.50 5.71 2.50
N LEU A 180 4.35 6.52 1.84
CA LEU A 180 4.57 7.92 2.22
C LEU A 180 3.28 8.73 2.15
N PHE A 181 2.50 8.57 1.08
CA PHE A 181 1.22 9.25 0.90
C PHE A 181 0.25 8.89 2.03
N THR A 182 0.06 7.60 2.27
CA THR A 182 -0.81 7.08 3.31
C THR A 182 -0.43 7.59 4.71
N VAL A 183 0.85 7.46 5.09
CA VAL A 183 1.34 7.87 6.42
C VAL A 183 1.17 9.39 6.61
N SER A 184 1.40 10.18 5.56
CA SER A 184 1.24 11.63 5.58
C SER A 184 -0.22 12.08 5.84
N LEU A 185 -1.21 11.28 5.42
CA LEU A 185 -2.63 11.55 5.63
C LEU A 185 -3.15 11.02 6.96
N ILE A 186 -2.95 9.73 7.22
CA ILE A 186 -3.53 8.99 8.33
C ILE A 186 -2.93 9.44 9.68
N CYS A 187 -1.63 9.76 9.74
CA CYS A 187 -0.95 10.18 10.98
C CYS A 187 -1.21 9.28 12.21
N VAL A 188 -1.46 7.98 12.00
CA VAL A 188 -1.69 6.98 13.07
C VAL A 188 -0.38 6.60 13.73
N ASP A 189 0.69 6.50 12.94
CA ASP A 189 2.02 6.19 13.41
C ASP A 189 2.77 7.44 13.88
N VAL A 190 4.02 7.28 14.33
CA VAL A 190 4.87 8.38 14.81
C VAL A 190 5.21 9.32 13.64
N VAL A 191 4.37 10.32 13.43
CA VAL A 191 4.61 11.39 12.45
C VAL A 191 5.17 12.61 13.18
N PRO A 192 6.33 13.14 12.74
CA PRO A 192 7.00 14.25 13.44
C PRO A 192 6.17 15.54 13.49
N TYR A 193 5.26 15.76 12.52
CA TYR A 193 4.37 16.93 12.50
C TYR A 193 2.97 16.56 11.99
N ARG A 194 1.95 16.76 12.83
CA ARG A 194 0.55 16.65 12.42
C ARG A 194 0.12 17.94 11.74
N ARG A 195 -0.02 17.92 10.41
CA ARG A 195 -0.51 19.07 9.63
C ARG A 195 -2.03 19.23 9.80
N SER A 196 -2.53 20.45 9.56
CA SER A 196 -3.95 20.78 9.69
C SER A 196 -4.82 19.81 8.89
N PHE A 197 -5.97 19.43 9.45
CA PHE A 197 -6.96 18.57 8.80
C PHE A 197 -7.35 19.08 7.41
N ARG A 198 -7.54 20.41 7.28
CA ARG A 198 -7.92 21.07 6.01
C ARG A 198 -6.92 20.79 4.89
N LEU A 199 -5.62 20.89 5.18
CA LEU A 199 -4.57 20.65 4.18
C LEU A 199 -4.55 19.18 3.73
N ARG A 200 -4.71 18.24 4.67
CA ARG A 200 -4.74 16.81 4.36
C ARG A 200 -5.96 16.43 3.52
N ALA A 201 -7.14 16.94 3.89
CA ALA A 201 -8.36 16.73 3.11
C ALA A 201 -8.24 17.32 1.70
N PHE A 202 -7.71 18.55 1.58
CA PHE A 202 -7.50 19.19 0.28
C PHE A 202 -6.55 18.38 -0.63
N ILE A 203 -5.43 17.91 -0.07
CA ILE A 203 -4.45 17.10 -0.82
C ILE A 203 -5.03 15.74 -1.21
N LEU A 204 -5.84 15.12 -0.34
CA LEU A 204 -6.53 13.88 -0.68
C LEU A 204 -7.50 14.08 -1.86
N ILE A 205 -8.28 15.16 -1.86
CA ILE A 205 -9.20 15.47 -2.97
C ILE A 205 -8.44 15.68 -4.28
N ILE A 206 -7.33 16.43 -4.25
CA ILE A 206 -6.46 16.61 -5.43
C ILE A 206 -5.90 15.27 -5.89
N ALA A 207 -5.49 14.39 -4.96
CA ALA A 207 -4.93 13.10 -5.31
C ALA A 207 -5.95 12.18 -5.96
N MET A 208 -7.15 12.08 -5.38
CA MET A 208 -8.28 11.36 -5.96
C MET A 208 -8.59 11.87 -7.38
N ALA A 209 -8.63 13.19 -7.56
CA ALA A 209 -8.85 13.77 -8.89
C ALA A 209 -7.72 13.39 -9.87
N GLY A 210 -6.46 13.43 -9.43
CA GLY A 210 -5.31 13.04 -10.24
C GLY A 210 -5.35 11.57 -10.67
N HIS A 211 -5.65 10.65 -9.75
CA HIS A 211 -5.82 9.23 -10.07
C HIS A 211 -7.02 8.99 -10.98
N GLY A 212 -8.14 9.65 -10.73
CA GLY A 212 -9.33 9.54 -11.58
C GLY A 212 -9.10 10.05 -13.00
N ILE A 213 -8.37 11.16 -13.15
CA ILE A 213 -7.98 11.70 -14.47
C ILE A 213 -7.05 10.73 -15.18
N LEU A 214 -6.03 10.21 -14.49
CA LEU A 214 -5.10 9.23 -15.06
C LEU A 214 -5.84 7.96 -15.52
N SER A 215 -6.85 7.53 -14.76
CA SER A 215 -7.67 6.37 -15.11
C SER A 215 -8.50 6.57 -16.37
N LYS A 216 -9.10 7.76 -16.51
CA LYS A 216 -9.83 8.14 -17.73
C LYS A 216 -8.88 8.33 -18.91
N TYR A 217 -7.68 8.87 -18.67
CA TYR A 217 -6.66 9.00 -19.69
C TYR A 217 -6.24 7.63 -20.22
N LEU A 218 -5.95 6.68 -19.32
CA LEU A 218 -5.58 5.31 -19.69
C LEU A 218 -6.72 4.55 -20.38
N TYR A 219 -7.98 4.86 -20.03
CA TYR A 219 -9.16 4.35 -20.70
C TYR A 219 -9.27 4.85 -22.16
N ALA A 220 -8.88 6.10 -22.42
CA ALA A 220 -8.94 6.73 -23.74
C ALA A 220 -7.69 6.47 -24.60
N HIS A 221 -6.52 6.35 -23.96
CA HIS A 221 -5.21 6.19 -24.59
C HIS A 221 -4.55 4.90 -24.08
N PRO A 222 -4.81 3.74 -24.73
CA PRO A 222 -4.16 2.50 -24.37
C PRO A 222 -2.63 2.61 -24.58
N PRO A 223 -1.80 2.08 -23.66
CA PRO A 223 -0.35 2.00 -23.85
C PRO A 223 0.00 1.14 -25.07
N ASP A 224 1.10 1.47 -25.75
CA ASP A 224 1.59 0.73 -26.91
C ASP A 224 1.74 -0.78 -26.60
N GLY A 225 1.04 -1.63 -27.35
CA GLY A 225 1.07 -3.09 -27.21
C GLY A 225 -0.05 -3.71 -26.35
N VAL A 226 -0.94 -2.92 -25.74
CA VAL A 226 -2.08 -3.44 -24.96
C VAL A 226 -3.38 -3.42 -25.79
N PRO A 227 -4.12 -4.53 -25.92
CA PRO A 227 -5.43 -4.54 -26.56
C PRO A 227 -6.40 -3.56 -25.88
N SER A 228 -7.19 -2.84 -26.68
CA SER A 228 -8.10 -1.79 -26.18
C SER A 228 -9.10 -2.28 -25.12
N GLU A 229 -9.55 -3.54 -25.20
CA GLU A 229 -10.40 -4.15 -24.17
C GLU A 229 -9.69 -4.31 -22.82
N GLN A 230 -8.42 -4.72 -22.83
CA GLN A 230 -7.61 -4.88 -21.62
C GLN A 230 -7.30 -3.53 -20.97
N ALA A 231 -7.02 -2.50 -21.77
CA ALA A 231 -6.81 -1.14 -21.28
C ALA A 231 -8.07 -0.58 -20.61
N LYS A 232 -9.27 -0.81 -21.18
CA LYS A 232 -10.54 -0.42 -20.58
C LYS A 232 -10.77 -1.10 -19.23
N LEU A 233 -10.54 -2.41 -19.13
CA LEU A 233 -10.68 -3.15 -17.88
C LEU A 233 -9.67 -2.70 -16.81
N GLY A 234 -8.41 -2.48 -17.21
CA GLY A 234 -7.37 -1.96 -16.31
C GLY A 234 -7.69 -0.54 -15.81
N GLY A 235 -8.16 0.34 -16.70
CA GLY A 235 -8.60 1.69 -16.35
C GLY A 235 -9.84 1.70 -15.46
N MET A 236 -10.80 0.79 -15.66
CA MET A 236 -11.92 0.64 -14.72
C MET A 236 -11.45 0.16 -13.35
N LEU A 237 -10.55 -0.82 -13.32
CA LEU A 237 -10.05 -1.39 -12.07
C LEU A 237 -9.24 -0.38 -11.25
N MET A 238 -8.41 0.43 -11.90
CA MET A 238 -7.69 1.53 -11.24
C MET A 238 -8.66 2.60 -10.71
N TYR A 239 -9.70 2.93 -11.48
CA TYR A 239 -10.71 3.92 -11.07
C TYR A 239 -11.49 3.45 -9.83
N TYR A 240 -12.16 2.30 -9.94
CA TYR A 240 -13.01 1.80 -8.86
C TYR A 240 -12.22 1.29 -7.65
N GLY A 241 -11.09 0.63 -7.88
CA GLY A 241 -10.27 0.14 -6.79
C GLY A 241 -9.55 1.28 -6.06
N GLY A 242 -9.10 2.31 -6.77
CA GLY A 242 -8.53 3.51 -6.18
C GLY A 242 -9.56 4.26 -5.33
N ASP A 243 -10.73 4.52 -5.88
CA ASP A 243 -11.86 5.17 -5.17
C ASP A 243 -12.24 4.42 -3.88
N ALA A 244 -12.19 3.08 -3.89
CA ALA A 244 -12.47 2.29 -2.69
C ALA A 244 -11.44 2.52 -1.57
N VAL A 245 -10.14 2.57 -1.90
CA VAL A 245 -9.08 2.87 -0.92
C VAL A 245 -9.19 4.32 -0.45
N ASP A 246 -9.43 5.24 -1.37
CA ASP A 246 -9.57 6.66 -1.05
C ASP A 246 -10.79 6.93 -0.16
N LEU A 247 -11.90 6.23 -0.37
CA LEU A 247 -13.07 6.29 0.51
C LEU A 247 -12.70 5.89 1.94
N VAL A 248 -11.89 4.84 2.13
CA VAL A 248 -11.41 4.45 3.46
C VAL A 248 -10.57 5.56 4.09
N LEU A 249 -9.71 6.23 3.31
CA LEU A 249 -8.92 7.38 3.77
C LEU A 249 -9.80 8.57 4.16
N VAL A 250 -10.82 8.90 3.35
CA VAL A 250 -11.79 9.97 3.63
C VAL A 250 -12.55 9.67 4.91
N LEU A 251 -13.13 8.47 5.04
CA LEU A 251 -13.86 8.05 6.24
C LEU A 251 -12.97 8.14 7.48
N TRP A 252 -11.71 7.70 7.37
CA TRP A 252 -10.75 7.80 8.46
C TRP A 252 -10.46 9.25 8.87
N LEU A 253 -10.23 10.13 7.90
CA LEU A 253 -10.03 11.57 8.14
C LEU A 253 -11.26 12.20 8.80
N CYS A 254 -12.47 11.94 8.29
CA CYS A 254 -13.72 12.42 8.87
C CYS A 254 -13.90 11.93 10.32
N MET A 255 -13.60 10.65 10.60
CA MET A 255 -13.63 10.12 11.96
C MET A 255 -12.61 10.80 12.88
N GLN A 256 -11.40 11.10 12.41
CA GLN A 256 -10.42 11.85 13.19
C GLN A 256 -10.93 13.25 13.53
N TRP A 257 -11.51 13.95 12.56
CA TRP A 257 -12.06 15.28 12.77
C TRP A 257 -13.21 15.25 13.77
N TYR A 258 -14.17 14.34 13.59
CA TYR A 258 -15.30 14.16 14.50
C TYR A 258 -14.85 13.90 15.95
N ARG A 259 -13.82 13.05 16.15
CA ARG A 259 -13.25 12.80 17.49
C ARG A 259 -12.53 14.02 18.07
N SER A 260 -11.86 14.82 17.24
CA SER A 260 -11.14 16.02 17.69
C SER A 260 -12.05 17.21 18.00
N SER A 261 -13.21 17.28 17.34
CA SER A 261 -14.20 18.36 17.51
C SER A 261 -15.18 18.11 18.66
N ARG A 262 -15.03 16.98 19.37
CA ARG A 262 -15.89 16.65 20.52
C ARG A 262 -15.61 17.67 21.63
N PRO A 263 -16.63 18.43 22.11
CA PRO A 263 -16.42 19.39 23.19
C PRO A 263 -15.80 18.67 24.39
N ARG A 264 -14.66 19.17 24.86
CA ARG A 264 -14.05 18.67 26.10
C ARG A 264 -15.05 18.99 27.20
N SER A 265 -15.65 17.96 27.81
CA SER A 265 -16.55 18.13 28.95
C SER A 265 -15.84 19.01 29.96
N ALA A 266 -16.33 20.23 30.17
CA ALA A 266 -15.77 21.13 31.14
C ALA A 266 -15.82 20.41 32.50
N SER A 267 -14.66 20.05 33.03
CA SER A 267 -14.55 19.55 34.40
C SER A 267 -15.00 20.67 35.31
N PHE A 268 -16.23 20.56 35.83
CA PHE A 268 -16.74 21.42 36.89
C PHE A 268 -15.79 21.29 38.08
N HIS A 269 -15.03 22.36 38.36
CA HIS A 269 -14.33 22.49 39.64
C HIS A 269 -15.33 23.16 40.59
N PRO A 270 -15.88 22.45 41.60
CA PRO A 270 -16.62 23.14 42.65
C PRO A 270 -15.62 24.02 43.42
N ILE A 271 -15.95 25.30 43.51
CA ILE A 271 -15.27 26.25 44.39
C ILE A 271 -15.64 25.83 45.81
N SER A 272 -14.65 25.40 46.58
CA SER A 272 -14.81 25.18 48.02
C SER A 272 -14.72 26.55 48.71
N ASP A 273 -15.85 27.03 49.22
CA ASP A 273 -15.92 28.13 50.19
C ASP A 273 -15.46 27.67 51.58
#